data_AF-A0A370D9N9-F1
#
_entry.id   AF-A0A370D9N9-F1
#
_cell.length_a   1.000
_cell.length_b   1.000
_cell.length_c   1.000
_cell.angle_alpha   90.00
_cell.angle_beta   90.00
_cell.angle_gamma   90.00
#
_symmetry.space_group_name_H-M   'P 1'
#
loop_
_entity.id
_entity.type
_entity.pdbx_description
1 polymer ?
#
loop_
_entity_poly.entity_id
_entity_poly.type
_entity_poly.pdbx_seq_one_letter_code
_entity_poly.pdbx_strand_id
1 'polypeptide(L)'
;MINLKALISITFITYAGFSHSDETDFYENLIYDNVIQTHYSALIKNASADPVIDIRTDSGKTGYITYRFIAEVQHIFKGASNNQIEYRVTYEAGIKPIINNKIQIISLCRSDDNTFYVPGNGYRIDATEKLINIAKQATNKNSSLKNICEGI
;
A
#
# COMPACT_ATOMS: atom_id res chain seq x y z
N MET A 1 14.13 -53.76 42.14
CA MET A 1 14.96 -52.54 42.25
C MET A 1 15.67 -52.41 40.91
N ILE A 2 15.44 -51.44 40.02
CA ILE A 2 15.37 -49.97 40.18
C ILE A 2 14.26 -49.43 39.26
N ASN A 3 13.52 -48.44 39.76
CA ASN A 3 12.38 -47.80 39.13
C ASN A 3 12.85 -46.45 38.57
N LEU A 4 12.97 -46.30 37.25
CA LEU A 4 13.47 -45.08 36.62
C LEU A 4 12.28 -44.30 36.02
N LYS A 5 11.66 -43.47 36.87
CA LYS A 5 10.75 -42.41 36.41
C LYS A 5 11.61 -41.30 35.79
N ALA A 6 11.72 -41.30 34.46
CA ALA A 6 12.30 -40.17 33.73
C ALA A 6 11.29 -39.01 33.77
N LEU A 7 11.67 -37.94 34.46
CA LEU A 7 10.92 -36.70 34.56
C LEU A 7 11.09 -35.87 33.27
N ILE A 8 9.98 -35.28 32.87
CA ILE A 8 9.72 -34.50 31.66
C ILE A 8 10.54 -33.20 31.63
N SER A 9 11.00 -32.80 30.44
CA SER A 9 11.13 -31.37 30.12
C SER A 9 10.79 -31.16 28.64
N ILE A 10 9.50 -30.98 28.35
CA ILE A 10 9.03 -30.49 27.06
C ILE A 10 9.12 -28.97 27.13
N THR A 11 10.16 -28.42 26.50
CA THR A 11 10.28 -26.98 26.29
C THR A 11 9.25 -26.58 25.24
N PHE A 12 8.15 -25.96 25.66
CA PHE A 12 7.26 -25.25 24.74
C PHE A 12 8.00 -24.01 24.25
N ILE A 13 8.45 -24.04 23.00
CA ILE A 13 8.88 -22.85 22.29
C ILE A 13 7.60 -22.07 21.97
N THR A 14 7.29 -21.06 22.80
CA THR A 14 6.29 -20.06 22.50
C THR A 14 6.78 -19.23 21.32
N TYR A 15 6.23 -19.50 20.14
CA TYR A 15 6.29 -18.55 19.03
C TYR A 15 5.58 -17.28 19.50
N ALA A 16 6.30 -16.16 19.52
CA ALA A 16 5.70 -14.85 19.68
C ALA A 16 4.75 -14.64 18.48
N GLY A 17 3.46 -14.92 18.70
CA GLY A 17 2.42 -14.59 17.75
C GLY A 17 2.37 -13.07 17.62
N PHE A 18 2.58 -12.56 16.43
CA PHE A 18 2.14 -11.21 16.07
C PHE A 18 0.66 -11.12 16.40
N SER A 19 0.29 -10.20 17.30
CA SER A 19 -1.09 -10.08 17.75
C SER A 19 -1.91 -9.40 16.66
N HIS A 20 -3.14 -9.87 16.43
CA HIS A 20 -4.03 -9.35 15.38
C HIS A 20 -4.37 -7.85 15.56
N SER A 21 -4.21 -7.31 16.78
CA SER A 21 -4.37 -5.88 17.07
C SER A 21 -3.26 -5.03 16.44
N ASP A 22 -2.02 -5.51 16.44
CA ASP A 22 -0.86 -4.72 15.99
C ASP A 22 -0.90 -4.45 14.47
N GLU A 23 -1.38 -5.41 13.69
CA GLU A 23 -1.55 -5.28 12.23
C GLU A 23 -2.68 -4.30 11.88
N THR A 24 -3.77 -4.33 12.64
CA THR A 24 -4.92 -3.44 12.43
C THR A 24 -4.54 -2.00 12.72
N ASP A 25 -3.86 -1.76 13.84
CA ASP A 25 -3.39 -0.42 14.22
C ASP A 25 -2.36 0.12 13.24
N PHE A 26 -1.53 -0.77 12.65
CA PHE A 26 -0.60 -0.39 11.60
C PHE A 26 -1.31 0.18 10.36
N TYR A 27 -2.29 -0.53 9.79
CA TYR A 27 -2.99 -0.06 8.59
C TYR A 27 -3.80 1.22 8.83
N GLU A 28 -4.33 1.40 10.04
CA GLU A 28 -5.07 2.61 10.41
C GLU A 28 -4.16 3.83 10.43
N ASN A 29 -3.04 3.74 11.15
CA ASN A 29 -2.05 4.82 11.20
C ASN A 29 -1.50 5.11 9.80
N LEU A 30 -1.21 4.06 9.03
CA LEU A 30 -0.69 4.19 7.67
C LEU A 30 -1.66 4.90 6.73
N ILE A 31 -2.95 4.54 6.76
CA ILE A 31 -3.97 5.21 5.93
C ILE A 31 -4.16 6.66 6.38
N TYR A 32 -4.24 6.89 7.69
CA TYR A 32 -4.40 8.23 8.25
C TYR A 32 -3.27 9.15 7.79
N ASP A 33 -2.02 8.72 7.98
CA ASP A 33 -0.84 9.49 7.60
C ASP A 33 -0.73 9.68 6.08
N ASN A 34 -0.98 8.63 5.30
CA ASN A 34 -0.89 8.71 3.85
C ASN A 34 -1.95 9.67 3.25
N VAL A 35 -3.18 9.66 3.75
CA VAL A 35 -4.22 10.61 3.29
C VAL A 35 -3.76 12.06 3.55
N ILE A 36 -3.16 12.30 4.71
CA ILE A 36 -2.68 13.63 5.10
C ILE A 36 -1.48 14.06 4.26
N GLN A 37 -0.52 13.16 4.04
CA GLN A 37 0.81 13.51 3.52
C GLN A 37 0.94 13.38 1.99
N THR A 38 0.00 12.72 1.31
CA THR A 38 0.04 12.57 -0.16
C THR A 38 -0.76 13.64 -0.90
N HIS A 39 -0.57 13.74 -2.21
CA HIS A 39 -1.27 14.72 -3.05
C HIS A 39 -2.71 14.31 -3.38
N TYR A 40 -2.98 13.01 -3.44
CA TYR A 40 -4.27 12.46 -3.82
C TYR A 40 -4.57 11.19 -3.03
N SER A 41 -5.80 11.03 -2.55
CA SER A 41 -6.23 9.80 -1.88
C SER A 41 -7.70 9.51 -2.18
N ALA A 42 -8.01 8.24 -2.45
CA ALA A 42 -9.33 7.83 -2.93
C ALA A 42 -9.67 6.38 -2.64
N LEU A 43 -10.96 6.06 -2.72
CA LEU A 43 -11.46 4.71 -2.97
C LEU A 43 -11.49 4.45 -4.46
N ILE A 44 -10.86 3.36 -4.86
CA ILE A 44 -10.73 3.00 -6.27
C ILE A 44 -11.07 1.54 -6.52
N LYS A 45 -11.40 1.24 -7.77
CA LYS A 45 -11.42 -0.12 -8.32
C LYS A 45 -10.50 -0.15 -9.53
N ASN A 46 -9.47 -0.99 -9.50
CA ASN A 46 -8.53 -1.09 -10.61
C ASN A 46 -9.21 -1.76 -11.81
N ALA A 47 -9.04 -1.16 -12.98
CA ALA A 47 -9.61 -1.66 -14.24
C ALA A 47 -8.56 -2.36 -15.10
N SER A 48 -7.36 -1.77 -15.24
CA SER A 48 -6.28 -2.34 -16.04
C SER A 48 -4.89 -1.95 -15.53
N ALA A 49 -3.87 -2.69 -15.99
CA ALA A 49 -2.48 -2.31 -15.85
C ALA A 49 -1.70 -2.70 -17.11
N ASP A 50 -1.02 -1.72 -17.70
CA ASP A 50 -0.21 -1.89 -18.90
C ASP A 50 1.26 -1.58 -18.58
N PRO A 51 2.23 -2.38 -19.06
CA PRO A 51 3.64 -2.02 -18.92
C PRO A 51 3.93 -0.76 -19.75
N VAL A 52 4.69 0.18 -19.17
CA VAL A 52 5.02 1.45 -19.83
C VAL A 52 6.51 1.79 -19.84
N ILE A 53 7.30 1.27 -18.90
CA ILE A 53 8.76 1.50 -18.85
C ILE A 53 9.48 0.22 -18.43
N ASP A 54 10.51 -0.17 -19.18
CA ASP A 54 11.45 -1.22 -18.82
C ASP A 54 12.72 -0.60 -18.22
N ILE A 55 12.99 -0.89 -16.95
CA ILE A 55 14.19 -0.43 -16.26
C ILE A 55 15.21 -1.56 -16.30
N ARG A 56 16.31 -1.33 -17.04
CA ARG A 56 17.36 -2.32 -17.28
C ARG A 56 18.50 -2.17 -16.27
N THR A 57 19.07 -3.31 -15.90
CA THR A 57 20.33 -3.39 -15.13
C THR A 57 21.52 -3.06 -16.03
N ASP A 58 22.70 -2.87 -15.43
CA ASP A 58 23.97 -2.66 -16.15
C ASP A 58 24.31 -3.78 -17.14
N SER A 59 23.79 -5.00 -16.89
CA SER A 59 23.93 -6.15 -17.78
C SER A 59 23.01 -6.12 -19.02
N GLY A 60 22.17 -5.09 -19.16
CA GLY A 60 21.18 -4.95 -20.22
C GLY A 60 19.88 -5.74 -20.02
N LYS A 61 19.78 -6.56 -18.97
CA LYS A 61 18.57 -7.32 -18.62
C LYS A 61 17.55 -6.42 -17.92
N THR A 62 16.26 -6.61 -18.20
CA THR A 62 15.17 -5.94 -17.47
C THR A 62 15.19 -6.36 -16.01
N GLY A 63 15.42 -5.39 -15.11
CA GLY A 63 15.41 -5.59 -13.66
C GLY A 63 14.05 -5.22 -13.06
N TYR A 64 13.43 -4.17 -13.58
CA TYR A 64 12.11 -3.72 -13.14
C TYR A 64 11.25 -3.28 -14.33
N ILE A 65 9.93 -3.31 -14.14
CA ILE A 65 8.94 -2.84 -15.11
C ILE A 65 7.99 -1.89 -14.38
N THR A 66 7.85 -0.67 -14.89
CA THR A 66 6.81 0.26 -14.45
C THR A 66 5.53 -0.01 -15.23
N TYR A 67 4.43 -0.18 -14.50
CA TYR A 67 3.10 -0.35 -15.04
C TYR A 67 2.28 0.92 -14.82
N ARG A 68 1.50 1.30 -15.83
CA ARG A 68 0.42 2.29 -15.71
C ARG A 68 -0.86 1.56 -15.37
N PHE A 69 -1.42 1.89 -14.22
CA PHE A 69 -2.74 1.45 -13.80
C PHE A 69 -3.79 2.48 -14.18
N ILE A 70 -4.95 2.00 -14.61
CA ILE A 70 -6.17 2.80 -14.76
C ILE A 70 -7.17 2.30 -13.72
N ALA A 71 -7.73 3.23 -12.94
CA ALA A 71 -8.69 2.89 -11.90
C ALA A 71 -9.90 3.81 -11.90
N GLU A 72 -11.07 3.22 -11.67
CA GLU A 72 -12.32 3.95 -11.46
C GLU A 72 -12.38 4.47 -10.03
N VAL A 73 -12.68 5.76 -9.88
CA VAL A 73 -12.76 6.41 -8.58
C VAL A 73 -14.19 6.31 -8.06
N GLN A 74 -14.33 5.69 -6.88
CA GLN A 74 -15.62 5.51 -6.21
C GLN A 74 -15.88 6.65 -5.22
N HIS A 75 -14.82 7.15 -4.58
CA HIS A 75 -14.88 8.26 -3.63
C HIS A 75 -13.51 8.91 -3.49
N ILE A 76 -13.47 10.20 -3.18
CA ILE A 76 -12.22 10.96 -3.06
C ILE A 76 -12.13 11.48 -1.64
N PHE A 77 -11.02 11.15 -0.98
CA PHE A 77 -10.67 11.69 0.32
C PHE A 77 -9.86 12.99 0.16
N LYS A 78 -8.93 13.03 -0.80
CA LYS A 78 -8.08 14.19 -1.05
C LYS A 78 -7.72 14.31 -2.53
N GLY A 79 -7.63 15.55 -3.02
CA GLY A 79 -7.21 15.87 -4.39
C GLY A 79 -8.36 16.30 -5.30
N ALA A 80 -8.08 16.37 -6.60
CA ALA A 80 -9.04 16.82 -7.61
C ALA A 80 -10.19 15.82 -7.80
N SER A 81 -11.37 16.31 -8.16
CA SER A 81 -12.53 15.46 -8.43
C SER A 81 -12.45 14.84 -9.82
N ASN A 82 -12.23 13.53 -9.89
CA ASN A 82 -12.09 12.77 -11.13
C ASN A 82 -12.81 11.42 -10.97
N ASN A 83 -13.52 10.97 -12.01
CA ASN A 83 -14.18 9.65 -12.02
C ASN A 83 -13.21 8.50 -12.34
N GLN A 84 -12.03 8.84 -12.85
CA GLN A 84 -10.98 7.89 -13.20
C GLN A 84 -9.62 8.53 -12.91
N ILE A 85 -8.65 7.72 -12.53
CA ILE A 85 -7.26 8.12 -12.36
C ILE A 85 -6.32 7.16 -13.06
N GLU A 86 -5.16 7.70 -13.45
CA GLU A 86 -4.01 6.93 -13.89
C GLU A 86 -2.88 7.09 -12.89
N TYR A 87 -2.18 5.99 -12.58
CA TYR A 87 -1.01 6.03 -11.70
C TYR A 87 0.00 4.97 -12.08
N ARG A 88 1.26 5.16 -11.67
CA ARG A 88 2.38 4.26 -11.95
C ARG A 88 2.80 3.46 -10.72
N VAL A 89 3.14 2.20 -10.94
CA VAL A 89 3.77 1.31 -9.94
C VAL A 89 4.87 0.50 -10.60
N THR A 90 6.02 0.43 -9.96
CA THR A 90 7.18 -0.34 -10.44
C THR A 90 7.24 -1.69 -9.73
N TYR A 91 7.46 -2.74 -10.51
CA TYR A 91 7.60 -4.12 -10.05
C TYR A 91 8.94 -4.70 -10.51
N GLU A 92 9.46 -5.68 -9.78
CA GLU A 92 10.57 -6.50 -10.27
C GLU A 92 10.17 -7.23 -11.56
N ALA A 93 11.13 -7.40 -12.46
CA ALA A 93 10.92 -8.09 -13.72
C ALA A 93 10.44 -9.52 -13.48
N GLY A 94 9.40 -9.93 -14.22
CA GLY A 94 8.76 -11.24 -14.08
C GLY A 94 7.59 -11.25 -13.09
N ILE A 95 7.45 -10.23 -12.23
CA ILE A 95 6.25 -10.06 -11.40
C ILE A 95 5.19 -9.31 -12.19
N LYS A 96 4.04 -9.94 -12.38
CA LYS A 96 2.88 -9.30 -13.01
C LYS A 96 2.05 -8.56 -11.97
N PRO A 97 1.52 -7.37 -12.31
CA PRO A 97 0.61 -6.66 -11.43
C PRO A 97 -0.67 -7.47 -11.20
N ILE A 98 -1.16 -7.46 -9.96
CA ILE A 98 -2.45 -8.04 -9.61
C ILE A 98 -3.53 -6.97 -9.77
N ILE A 99 -4.48 -7.20 -10.68
CA ILE A 99 -5.71 -6.42 -10.76
C ILE A 99 -6.71 -7.04 -9.78
N ASN A 100 -6.86 -6.41 -8.62
CA ASN A 100 -7.85 -6.83 -7.64
C ASN A 100 -9.23 -6.25 -8.01
N ASN A 101 -10.25 -7.11 -8.06
CA ASN A 101 -11.63 -6.70 -8.33
C ASN A 101 -12.31 -6.03 -7.12
N LYS A 102 -11.67 -6.04 -5.95
CA LYS A 102 -12.16 -5.36 -4.75
C LYS A 102 -11.91 -3.85 -4.81
N ILE A 103 -12.71 -3.12 -4.04
CA ILE A 103 -12.49 -1.69 -3.80
C ILE A 103 -11.30 -1.54 -2.84
N GLN A 104 -10.40 -0.61 -3.15
CA GLN A 104 -9.19 -0.36 -2.39
C GLN A 104 -9.05 1.12 -2.04
N ILE A 105 -8.45 1.41 -0.89
CA ILE A 105 -7.95 2.74 -0.56
C ILE A 105 -6.56 2.89 -1.18
N ILE A 106 -6.34 3.99 -1.89
CA ILE A 106 -5.04 4.34 -2.46
C ILE A 106 -4.67 5.77 -2.08
N SER A 107 -3.39 6.00 -1.83
CA SER A 107 -2.81 7.34 -1.63
C SER A 107 -1.61 7.50 -2.56
N LEU A 108 -1.56 8.65 -3.25
CA LEU A 108 -0.72 8.87 -4.41
C LEU A 108 0.05 10.18 -4.28
N CYS A 109 1.34 10.07 -4.56
CA CYS A 109 2.20 11.20 -4.79
C CYS A 109 2.17 11.59 -6.26
N ARG A 110 2.61 12.82 -6.56
CA ARG A 110 2.62 13.39 -7.88
C ARG A 110 4.06 13.76 -8.20
N SER A 111 4.57 13.25 -9.31
CA SER A 111 5.89 13.59 -9.82
C SER A 111 5.88 14.92 -10.57
N ASP A 112 7.07 15.42 -10.92
CA ASP A 112 7.26 16.68 -11.66
C ASP A 112 6.58 16.67 -13.04
N ASP A 113 6.46 15.50 -13.67
CA ASP A 113 5.72 15.30 -14.93
C ASP A 113 4.20 15.24 -14.73
N ASN A 114 3.71 15.57 -13.54
CA ASN A 114 2.31 15.53 -13.10
C ASN A 114 1.68 14.12 -13.12
N THR A 115 2.49 13.06 -13.23
CA THR A 115 2.00 11.68 -13.11
C THR A 115 1.82 11.28 -11.65
N PHE A 116 0.77 10.51 -11.35
CA PHE A 116 0.63 9.92 -10.02
C PHE A 116 1.45 8.64 -9.87
N TYR A 117 2.00 8.42 -8.68
CA TYR A 117 2.69 7.19 -8.32
C TYR A 117 2.39 6.82 -6.86
N VAL A 118 2.54 5.53 -6.56
CA VAL A 118 2.43 5.02 -5.21
C VAL A 118 3.78 5.25 -4.49
N PRO A 119 3.85 6.04 -3.40
CA PRO A 119 5.11 6.26 -2.69
C PRO A 119 5.63 4.95 -2.08
N GLY A 120 6.90 4.91 -1.65
CA GLY A 120 7.52 3.68 -1.11
C GLY A 120 6.77 3.07 0.09
N ASN A 121 6.15 3.91 0.92
CA ASN A 121 5.28 3.50 2.04
C ASN A 121 3.78 3.52 1.67
N GLY A 122 3.47 3.83 0.41
CA GLY A 122 2.11 3.85 -0.12
C GLY A 122 1.68 2.43 -0.47
N TYR A 123 0.50 2.05 -0.01
CA TYR A 123 -0.08 0.75 -0.33
C TYR A 123 -1.46 0.92 -0.95
N ARG A 124 -1.86 -0.09 -1.71
CA ARG A 124 -3.26 -0.29 -2.09
C ARG A 124 -3.84 -1.28 -1.11
N ILE A 125 -4.69 -0.78 -0.23
CA ILE A 125 -5.22 -1.56 0.88
C ILE A 125 -6.68 -1.86 0.58
N ASP A 126 -7.08 -3.11 0.73
CA ASP A 126 -8.47 -3.51 0.55
C ASP A 126 -9.37 -2.69 1.50
N ALA A 127 -10.40 -2.06 0.94
CA ALA A 127 -11.23 -1.15 1.70
C ALA A 127 -12.14 -1.93 2.67
N THR A 128 -12.06 -1.57 3.95
CA THR A 128 -13.02 -1.98 4.98
C THR A 128 -13.73 -0.73 5.50
N GLU A 129 -14.90 -0.90 6.10
CA GLU A 129 -15.65 0.24 6.67
C GLU A 129 -14.82 1.00 7.71
N LYS A 130 -14.07 0.28 8.56
CA LYS A 130 -13.17 0.87 9.55
C LYS A 130 -12.13 1.77 8.89
N LEU A 131 -11.41 1.25 7.89
CA LEU A 131 -10.35 1.99 7.21
C LEU A 131 -10.88 3.16 6.38
N ILE A 132 -12.08 3.04 5.79
CA ILE A 132 -12.76 4.15 5.12
C ILE A 132 -13.04 5.28 6.11
N ASN A 133 -13.51 4.97 7.31
CA ASN A 133 -13.78 5.98 8.33
C ASN A 133 -12.50 6.67 8.80
N ILE A 134 -11.39 5.94 8.93
CA ILE A 134 -10.07 6.53 9.23
C ILE A 134 -9.64 7.50 8.12
N ALA A 135 -9.77 7.11 6.85
CA ALA A 135 -9.43 7.99 5.73
C ALA A 135 -10.29 9.27 5.69
N LYS A 136 -11.59 9.17 6.01
CA LYS A 136 -12.48 10.33 6.14
C LYS A 136 -12.07 11.26 7.28
N GLN A 137 -11.68 10.70 8.43
CA GLN A 137 -11.22 11.50 9.57
C GLN A 137 -9.96 12.31 9.22
N ALA A 138 -9.03 11.69 8.48
CA ALA A 138 -7.80 12.31 8.02
C ALA A 138 -8.02 13.49 7.05
N THR A 139 -9.11 13.46 6.26
CA THR A 139 -9.40 14.46 5.22
C THR A 139 -9.48 15.90 5.73
N ASN A 140 -9.92 16.09 6.98
CA ASN A 140 -10.16 17.43 7.56
C ASN A 140 -8.95 18.01 8.31
N LYS A 141 -7.77 17.38 8.20
CA LYS A 141 -6.57 17.79 8.93
C LYS A 141 -5.58 18.51 8.01
N ASN A 142 -5.20 19.74 8.39
CA ASN A 142 -4.05 20.41 7.80
C ASN A 142 -2.76 19.77 8.32
N SER A 143 -1.85 19.38 7.43
CA SER A 143 -0.63 18.68 7.80
C SER A 143 0.48 19.65 8.17
N SER A 144 0.94 19.62 9.42
CA SER A 144 2.32 20.02 9.78
C SER A 144 3.32 18.87 9.57
N LEU A 145 2.84 17.72 9.08
CA LEU A 145 3.63 16.51 8.86
C LEU A 145 4.45 16.64 7.57
N LYS A 146 5.64 16.03 7.58
CA LYS A 146 6.56 15.98 6.43
C LYS A 146 5.88 15.28 5.25
N ASN A 147 6.00 15.85 4.06
CA ASN A 147 5.43 15.29 2.83
C ASN A 147 6.23 14.04 2.41
N ILE A 148 5.59 12.87 2.36
CA ILE A 148 6.23 11.60 1.96
C ILE A 148 6.49 11.52 0.45
N CYS A 149 6.05 12.51 -0.31
CA CYS A 149 6.31 12.60 -1.74
C CYS A 149 7.70 13.17 -2.07
N GLU A 150 8.43 13.69 -1.09
CA GLU A 150 9.80 14.17 -1.26
C GLU A 150 10.79 13.00 -1.12
N GLY A 151 11.08 12.28 -2.21
CA GLY A 151 12.05 11.18 -2.12
C GLY A 151 12.26 10.25 -3.32
N ILE A 152 11.86 10.61 -4.54
CA ILE A 152 12.21 9.84 -5.76
C ILE A 152 12.78 10.78 -6.81
#